data_AF-A0A136MS48-F1
#
_entry.id   AF-A0A136MS48-F1
#
_cell.length_a   1.000
_cell.length_b   1.000
_cell.length_c   1.000
_cell.angle_alpha   90.00
_cell.angle_beta   90.00
_cell.angle_gamma   90.00
#
_symmetry.space_group_name_H-M   'P 1'
#
loop_
_entity.id
_entity.type
_entity.pdbx_description
1 polymer ?
#
loop_
_entity_poly.entity_id
_entity_poly.type
_entity_poly.pdbx_seq_one_letter_code
_entity_poly.pdbx_strand_id
1 'polypeptide(L)'
;MKVNLILYLMLLLNPVFAQPNEGAIKTSAGFLLYSNSGINSYTLYLEGDIDLTNYPFIKQNGIWFQFHNASKADFGESSKKQLTNYMEWEVNWLEKQMNTKINKANEFSNKNTLMVNFWKYENPVVNDKRIHTPTKATYFLDFISKDLIYRLSYASTSGNDSEAKTILFGIFDNFRFYEKSIDLDKLQKNILKGQNFYHE
;
A
#
# COMPACT_ATOMS: atom_id res chain seq x y z
N MET A 1 -9.21 -36.57 -9.25
CA MET A 1 -9.81 -35.23 -9.46
C MET A 1 -11.26 -35.32 -9.01
N LYS A 2 -11.62 -34.75 -7.85
CA LYS A 2 -12.99 -34.79 -7.32
C LYS A 2 -13.48 -33.36 -7.14
N VAL A 3 -14.50 -33.01 -7.92
CA VAL A 3 -15.35 -31.84 -7.71
C VAL A 3 -16.29 -32.20 -6.56
N ASN A 4 -16.40 -31.34 -5.56
CA ASN A 4 -17.52 -31.35 -4.62
C ASN A 4 -17.93 -29.89 -4.36
N LEU A 5 -19.01 -29.51 -5.03
CA LEU A 5 -19.85 -28.38 -4.67
C LEU A 5 -20.86 -28.91 -3.63
N ILE A 6 -20.81 -28.42 -2.39
CA ILE A 6 -21.93 -28.55 -1.46
C ILE A 6 -22.24 -27.17 -0.90
N LEU A 7 -23.32 -26.60 -1.43
CA LEU A 7 -24.04 -25.47 -0.87
C LEU A 7 -24.96 -26.04 0.21
N TYR A 8 -24.75 -25.66 1.48
CA TYR A 8 -25.76 -25.81 2.53
C TYR A 8 -25.98 -24.45 3.17
N LEU A 9 -27.18 -23.92 2.94
CA LEU A 9 -27.74 -22.75 3.58
C LEU A 9 -28.56 -23.24 4.80
N MET A 10 -28.35 -22.64 5.98
CA MET A 10 -29.33 -22.33 7.05
C MET A 10 -28.53 -22.02 8.33
N LEU A 11 -28.31 -20.75 8.67
CA LEU A 11 -29.17 -19.84 9.46
C LEU A 11 -29.36 -20.28 10.93
N LEU A 12 -29.04 -19.33 11.83
CA LEU A 12 -29.30 -19.27 13.28
C LEU A 12 -28.16 -19.66 14.23
N LEU A 13 -27.01 -18.99 14.07
CA LEU A 13 -26.23 -18.50 15.21
C LEU A 13 -25.94 -17.04 14.86
N ASN A 14 -26.28 -16.09 15.73
CA ASN A 14 -25.88 -14.69 15.54
C ASN A 14 -24.37 -14.67 15.24
N PRO A 15 -23.91 -14.37 14.00
CA PRO A 15 -22.58 -13.88 13.91
C PRO A 15 -22.74 -12.47 14.49
N VAL A 16 -22.17 -12.23 15.67
CA VAL A 16 -21.35 -11.03 15.76
C VAL A 16 -20.45 -11.17 14.54
N PHE A 17 -20.82 -10.52 13.43
CA PHE A 17 -19.99 -10.50 12.24
C PHE A 17 -18.73 -9.84 12.76
N ALA A 18 -17.73 -10.66 13.08
CA ALA A 18 -16.42 -10.16 13.43
C ALA A 18 -16.05 -9.28 12.25
N GLN A 19 -15.96 -7.97 12.50
CA GLN A 19 -15.64 -7.04 11.43
C GLN A 19 -14.37 -7.57 10.76
N PRO A 20 -14.31 -7.57 9.42
CA PRO A 20 -13.16 -8.14 8.73
C PRO A 20 -11.91 -7.42 9.24
N ASN A 21 -10.84 -8.18 9.47
CA ASN A 21 -9.58 -7.63 9.99
C ASN A 21 -9.01 -6.59 9.03
N GLU A 22 -9.41 -6.56 7.77
CA GLU A 22 -9.00 -5.54 6.80
C GLU A 22 -10.22 -4.96 6.12
N GLY A 23 -10.19 -3.66 5.83
CA GLY A 23 -11.31 -3.00 5.18
C GLY A 23 -11.08 -1.52 4.93
N ALA A 24 -12.16 -0.87 4.51
CA ALA A 24 -12.19 0.57 4.25
C ALA A 24 -13.45 1.18 4.87
N ILE A 25 -13.28 2.30 5.57
CA ILE A 25 -14.39 3.11 6.11
C ILE A 25 -14.51 4.37 5.27
N LYS A 26 -15.68 4.61 4.67
CA LYS A 26 -15.95 5.87 3.96
C LYS A 26 -15.98 7.03 4.95
N THR A 27 -15.31 8.13 4.61
CA THR A 27 -15.35 9.39 5.37
C THR A 27 -15.98 10.49 4.52
N SER A 28 -16.21 11.66 5.12
CA SER A 28 -16.74 12.83 4.41
C SER A 28 -15.82 13.31 3.28
N ALA A 29 -14.50 13.18 3.43
CA ALA A 29 -13.51 13.68 2.48
C ALA A 29 -12.74 12.57 1.75
N GLY A 30 -13.03 11.28 1.97
CA GLY A 30 -12.27 10.19 1.36
C GLY A 30 -12.55 8.82 1.98
N PHE A 31 -11.50 8.03 2.24
CA PHE A 31 -11.58 6.71 2.87
C PHE A 31 -10.49 6.50 3.92
N LEU A 32 -10.80 5.75 4.96
CA LEU A 32 -9.83 5.24 5.93
C LEU A 32 -9.67 3.73 5.69
N LEU A 33 -8.54 3.33 5.12
CA LEU A 33 -8.17 1.93 5.04
C LEU A 33 -7.67 1.46 6.41
N TYR A 34 -7.98 0.24 6.80
CA TYR A 34 -7.52 -0.32 8.07
C TYR A 34 -7.10 -1.78 7.92
N SER A 35 -6.12 -2.17 8.75
CA SER A 35 -5.81 -3.56 9.08
C SER A 35 -5.75 -3.68 10.61
N ASN A 36 -6.51 -4.62 11.16
CA ASN A 36 -6.73 -4.85 12.57
C ASN A 36 -6.24 -6.26 12.93
N SER A 37 -4.92 -6.43 12.89
CA SER A 37 -4.24 -7.70 13.21
C SER A 37 -3.95 -7.86 14.71
N GLY A 38 -4.49 -6.98 15.56
CA GLY A 38 -4.07 -6.85 16.94
C GLY A 38 -2.78 -6.04 17.04
N ILE A 39 -1.65 -6.72 17.20
CA ILE A 39 -0.34 -6.06 17.16
C ILE A 39 -0.05 -5.69 15.70
N ASN A 40 0.51 -4.50 15.49
CA ASN A 40 0.83 -3.93 14.17
C ASN A 40 -0.40 -3.58 13.33
N SER A 41 -1.55 -3.39 13.98
CA SER A 41 -2.71 -2.81 13.31
C SER A 41 -2.34 -1.43 12.74
N TYR A 42 -2.93 -1.05 11.62
CA TYR A 42 -2.70 0.26 11.02
C TYR A 42 -3.97 0.84 10.40
N THR A 43 -3.95 2.16 10.25
CA THR A 43 -4.90 2.88 9.40
C THR A 43 -4.13 3.73 8.40
N LEU A 44 -4.63 3.81 7.17
CA LEU A 44 -4.17 4.72 6.13
C LEU A 44 -5.33 5.60 5.70
N TYR A 45 -5.24 6.91 5.99
CA TYR A 45 -6.23 7.87 5.53
C TYR A 45 -5.91 8.36 4.12
N LEU A 46 -6.90 8.31 3.25
CA LEU A 46 -6.82 8.76 1.87
C LEU A 46 -7.91 9.81 1.67
N GLU A 47 -7.51 11.03 1.31
CA GLU A 47 -8.41 12.15 1.03
C GLU A 47 -8.59 12.34 -0.48
N GLY A 48 -9.77 12.80 -0.88
CA GLY A 48 -10.13 13.12 -2.26
C GLY A 48 -10.98 12.07 -2.94
N ASP A 49 -11.12 12.23 -4.26
CA ASP A 49 -11.87 11.30 -5.09
C ASP A 49 -11.09 9.99 -5.23
N ILE A 50 -11.64 8.96 -4.59
CA ILE A 50 -11.02 7.64 -4.48
C ILE A 50 -11.82 6.60 -5.24
N ASP A 51 -11.16 5.95 -6.18
CA ASP A 51 -11.68 4.81 -6.94
C ASP A 51 -10.96 3.53 -6.50
N LEU A 52 -11.73 2.58 -5.96
CA LEU A 52 -11.27 1.26 -5.51
C LEU A 52 -11.76 0.13 -6.43
N THR A 53 -12.38 0.44 -7.57
CA THR A 53 -12.97 -0.56 -8.48
C THR A 53 -11.94 -1.51 -9.08
N ASN A 54 -10.70 -1.04 -9.24
CA ASN A 54 -9.59 -1.81 -9.81
C ASN A 54 -8.60 -2.31 -8.76
N TYR A 55 -9.10 -2.85 -7.64
CA TYR A 55 -8.25 -3.46 -6.61
C TYR A 55 -7.29 -4.48 -7.24
N PRO A 56 -5.96 -4.42 -6.98
CA PRO A 56 -5.28 -3.75 -5.86
C PRO A 56 -4.82 -2.30 -6.13
N PHE A 57 -5.24 -1.67 -7.22
CA PHE A 57 -4.92 -0.27 -7.53
C PHE A 57 -5.96 0.68 -6.94
N ILE A 58 -5.48 1.81 -6.44
CA ILE A 58 -6.28 2.90 -5.89
C ILE A 58 -6.04 4.13 -6.76
N LYS A 59 -7.12 4.74 -7.25
CA LYS A 59 -7.03 6.07 -7.90
C LYS A 59 -7.35 7.12 -6.85
N GLN A 60 -6.45 8.07 -6.61
CA GLN A 60 -6.69 9.22 -5.73
C GLN A 60 -6.42 10.49 -6.53
N ASN A 61 -7.42 11.37 -6.65
CA ASN A 61 -7.29 12.64 -7.39
C ASN A 61 -6.75 12.47 -8.82
N GLY A 62 -7.20 11.42 -9.52
CA GLY A 62 -6.73 11.12 -10.88
C GLY A 62 -5.50 10.21 -10.97
N ILE A 63 -4.77 10.03 -9.86
CA ILE A 63 -3.48 9.34 -9.81
C ILE A 63 -3.65 7.91 -9.34
N TRP A 64 -3.17 6.95 -10.12
CA TRP A 64 -3.16 5.53 -9.74
C TRP A 64 -1.93 5.20 -8.89
N PHE A 65 -2.14 4.60 -7.73
CA PHE A 65 -1.09 4.03 -6.89
C PHE A 65 -1.48 2.63 -6.43
N GLN A 66 -0.50 1.86 -5.95
CA GLN A 66 -0.77 0.61 -5.23
C GLN A 66 -0.19 0.68 -3.84
N PHE A 67 -0.83 -0.05 -2.94
CA PHE A 67 -0.37 -0.28 -1.59
C PHE A 67 -0.39 -1.78 -1.31
N HIS A 68 0.74 -2.30 -0.81
CA HIS A 68 0.81 -3.67 -0.32
C HIS A 68 1.91 -3.81 0.74
N ASN A 69 1.98 -4.98 1.36
CA ASN A 69 3.00 -5.31 2.34
C ASN A 69 3.57 -6.72 2.09
N ALA A 70 4.73 -6.99 2.69
CA ALA A 70 5.41 -8.28 2.65
C ALA A 70 6.13 -8.53 4.00
N SER A 71 6.37 -9.80 4.33
CA SER A 71 7.20 -10.17 5.48
C SER A 71 8.62 -9.64 5.31
N LYS A 72 9.18 -8.98 6.33
CA LYS A 72 10.60 -8.54 6.29
C LYS A 72 11.57 -9.70 6.54
N ALA A 73 11.09 -10.81 7.13
CA ALA A 73 11.92 -11.92 7.57
C ALA A 73 12.68 -12.58 6.40
N ASP A 74 12.11 -12.51 5.20
CA ASP A 74 12.67 -13.10 3.99
C ASP A 74 13.81 -12.26 3.37
N PHE A 75 14.07 -11.06 3.90
CA PHE A 75 14.96 -10.07 3.28
C PHE A 75 16.19 -9.70 4.12
N GLY A 76 16.48 -10.44 5.19
CA GLY A 76 17.71 -10.31 5.98
C GLY A 76 17.51 -9.66 7.36
N GLU A 77 18.61 -9.24 7.99
CA GLU A 77 18.63 -9.01 9.45
C GLU A 77 18.57 -7.54 9.89
N SER A 78 18.89 -6.58 9.02
CA SER A 78 18.85 -5.14 9.34
C SER A 78 17.92 -4.40 8.41
N SER A 79 17.28 -3.32 8.87
CA SER A 79 16.29 -2.58 8.07
C SER A 79 16.83 -2.13 6.70
N LYS A 80 18.06 -1.62 6.65
CA LYS A 80 18.68 -1.22 5.38
C LYS A 80 18.89 -2.40 4.44
N LYS A 81 19.38 -3.54 4.96
CA LYS A 81 19.53 -4.78 4.17
C LYS A 81 18.18 -5.32 3.71
N GLN A 82 17.18 -5.33 4.58
CA GLN A 82 15.82 -5.77 4.28
C GLN A 82 15.21 -4.97 3.12
N LEU A 83 15.25 -3.64 3.20
CA LEU A 83 14.76 -2.77 2.12
C LEU A 83 15.57 -2.91 0.83
N THR A 84 16.90 -3.03 0.93
CA THR A 84 17.76 -3.24 -0.25
C THR A 84 17.43 -4.56 -0.93
N ASN A 85 17.36 -5.65 -0.17
CA ASN A 85 17.08 -6.98 -0.71
C ASN A 85 15.66 -7.09 -1.28
N TYR A 86 14.69 -6.40 -0.68
CA TYR A 86 13.33 -6.33 -1.19
C TYR A 86 13.24 -5.57 -2.53
N MET A 87 13.96 -4.46 -2.66
CA MET A 87 14.12 -3.76 -3.94
C MET A 87 14.80 -4.65 -4.98
N GLU A 88 15.92 -5.29 -4.64
CA GLU A 88 16.65 -6.16 -5.58
C GLU A 88 15.84 -7.38 -6.00
N TRP A 89 15.04 -7.96 -5.10
CA TRP A 89 14.09 -9.02 -5.43
C TRP A 89 13.08 -8.57 -6.50
N GLU A 90 12.48 -7.39 -6.33
CA GLU A 90 11.54 -6.82 -7.30
C GLU A 90 12.22 -6.54 -8.64
N VAL A 91 13.41 -5.94 -8.62
CA VAL A 91 14.21 -5.64 -9.81
C VAL A 91 14.50 -6.92 -10.59
N ASN A 92 14.99 -7.96 -9.93
CA ASN A 92 15.29 -9.24 -10.58
C ASN A 92 14.03 -9.87 -11.20
N TRP A 93 12.89 -9.75 -10.53
CA TRP A 93 11.62 -10.22 -11.09
C TRP A 93 11.21 -9.42 -12.32
N LEU A 94 11.27 -8.08 -12.26
CA LEU A 94 10.95 -7.18 -13.38
C LEU A 94 11.85 -7.41 -14.58
N GLU A 95 13.16 -7.51 -14.37
CA GLU A 95 14.13 -7.76 -15.44
C GLU A 95 13.87 -9.10 -16.14
N LYS A 96 13.46 -10.12 -15.37
CA LYS A 96 13.04 -11.41 -15.93
C LYS A 96 11.74 -11.31 -16.74
N GLN A 97 10.74 -10.56 -16.25
CA GLN A 97 9.48 -10.37 -16.97
C GLN A 97 9.66 -9.56 -18.26
N MET A 98 10.48 -8.51 -18.22
CA MET A 98 10.73 -7.62 -19.35
C MET A 98 11.81 -8.14 -20.29
N ASN A 99 12.56 -9.18 -19.88
CA ASN A 99 13.73 -9.71 -20.59
C ASN A 99 14.75 -8.61 -20.95
N THR A 100 14.96 -7.67 -20.03
CA THR A 100 15.89 -6.55 -20.18
C THR A 100 16.33 -6.05 -18.82
N LYS A 101 17.52 -5.44 -18.76
CA LYS A 101 17.96 -4.76 -17.54
C LYS A 101 17.22 -3.45 -17.35
N ILE A 102 16.88 -3.13 -16.11
CA ILE A 102 16.21 -1.86 -15.78
C ILE A 102 17.20 -0.90 -15.14
N ASN A 103 17.15 0.36 -15.56
CA ASN A 103 17.89 1.42 -14.89
C ASN A 103 17.13 1.80 -13.61
N LYS A 104 17.78 1.67 -12.46
CA LYS A 104 17.19 1.94 -11.16
C LYS A 104 18.03 2.90 -10.33
N ALA A 105 17.37 3.65 -9.47
CA ALA A 105 18.01 4.53 -8.50
C ALA A 105 17.23 4.49 -7.18
N ASN A 106 17.94 4.64 -6.07
CA ASN A 106 17.33 4.63 -4.75
C ASN A 106 18.01 5.59 -3.78
N GLU A 107 17.24 6.01 -2.77
CA GLU A 107 17.63 6.94 -1.73
C GLU A 107 17.04 6.48 -0.39
N PHE A 108 17.93 6.26 0.59
CA PHE A 108 17.53 5.96 1.96
C PHE A 108 17.41 7.23 2.79
N SER A 109 16.36 7.32 3.58
CA SER A 109 16.18 8.39 4.57
C SER A 109 15.43 7.88 5.79
N ASN A 110 15.29 8.73 6.82
CA ASN A 110 14.48 8.43 8.00
C ASN A 110 13.27 9.38 8.05
N LYS A 111 12.09 8.85 8.33
CA LYS A 111 10.83 9.59 8.51
C LYS A 111 10.09 9.07 9.74
N ASN A 112 9.81 9.94 10.71
CA ASN A 112 9.12 9.58 11.95
C ASN A 112 9.68 8.30 12.61
N THR A 113 11.01 8.22 12.74
CA THR A 113 11.79 7.06 13.22
C THR A 113 11.83 5.82 12.32
N LEU A 114 11.05 5.78 11.25
CA LEU A 114 11.05 4.69 10.28
C LEU A 114 12.11 4.93 9.21
N MET A 115 12.89 3.90 8.90
CA MET A 115 13.76 3.92 7.73
C MET A 115 12.90 3.71 6.49
N VAL A 116 13.11 4.57 5.49
CA VAL A 116 12.43 4.52 4.21
C VAL A 116 13.44 4.40 3.08
N ASN A 117 13.07 3.68 2.03
CA ASN A 117 13.78 3.58 0.77
C ASN A 117 12.87 4.11 -0.33
N PHE A 118 13.16 5.31 -0.80
CA PHE A 118 12.52 5.84 -2.01
C PHE A 118 13.33 5.37 -3.20
N TRP A 119 12.72 4.62 -4.11
CA TRP A 119 13.43 4.10 -5.28
C TRP A 119 12.56 4.13 -6.51
N LYS A 120 13.19 4.07 -7.67
CA LYS A 120 12.51 4.07 -8.96
C LYS A 120 13.21 3.16 -9.94
N TYR A 121 12.49 2.76 -10.96
CA TYR A 121 13.10 2.35 -12.22
C TYR A 121 12.48 3.11 -13.38
N GLU A 122 13.30 3.35 -14.40
CA GLU A 122 12.85 3.88 -15.67
C GLU A 122 12.20 2.75 -16.47
N ASN A 123 10.95 2.94 -16.90
CA ASN A 123 10.31 1.95 -17.73
C ASN A 123 11.06 1.91 -19.07
N PRO A 124 11.56 0.74 -19.50
CA PRO A 124 12.21 0.64 -20.79
C PRO A 124 11.23 1.13 -21.87
N VAL A 125 11.72 1.94 -22.81
CA VAL A 125 10.88 2.54 -23.85
C VAL A 125 10.23 1.42 -24.67
N VAL A 126 8.99 1.10 -24.34
CA VAL A 126 8.16 0.26 -25.20
C VAL A 126 7.65 1.20 -26.28
N ASN A 127 8.28 1.17 -27.46
CA ASN A 127 7.79 1.84 -28.67
C ASN A 127 6.52 1.14 -29.19
N ASP A 128 5.50 1.03 -28.35
CA ASP A 128 4.17 0.57 -28.74
C ASP A 128 3.31 1.78 -29.03
N LYS A 129 3.08 2.03 -30.32
CA LYS A 129 2.25 3.13 -30.83
C LYS A 129 0.79 3.06 -30.36
N ARG A 130 0.37 1.95 -29.72
CA ARG A 130 -0.96 1.79 -29.12
C ARG A 130 -1.07 2.40 -27.72
N ILE A 131 0.06 2.72 -27.07
CA ILE A 131 0.08 3.30 -25.73
C ILE A 131 0.06 4.83 -25.86
N HIS A 132 -1.11 5.43 -25.67
CA HIS A 132 -1.28 6.89 -25.80
C HIS A 132 -0.58 7.70 -24.70
N THR A 133 -0.40 7.13 -23.51
CA THR A 133 0.29 7.80 -22.39
C THR A 133 1.23 6.80 -21.69
N PRO A 134 2.48 6.64 -22.18
CA PRO A 134 3.38 5.67 -21.60
C PRO A 134 3.84 6.09 -20.21
N THR A 135 3.88 5.12 -19.29
CA THR A 135 4.57 5.28 -18.01
C THR A 135 6.05 5.45 -18.26
N LYS A 136 6.63 6.57 -17.83
CA LYS A 136 8.07 6.86 -18.00
C LYS A 136 8.91 6.23 -16.89
N ALA A 137 8.41 6.29 -15.66
CA ALA A 137 9.09 5.71 -14.50
C ALA A 137 8.08 5.18 -13.50
N THR A 138 8.47 4.14 -12.77
CA THR A 138 7.69 3.62 -11.65
C THR A 138 8.46 3.89 -10.38
N TYR A 139 7.80 4.56 -9.44
CA TYR A 139 8.35 4.97 -8.16
C TYR A 139 7.80 4.11 -7.04
N PHE A 140 8.62 3.92 -6.02
CA PHE A 140 8.31 3.13 -4.85
C PHE A 140 8.77 3.86 -3.60
N LEU A 141 7.98 3.77 -2.55
CA LEU A 141 8.36 4.14 -1.20
C LEU A 141 8.18 2.92 -0.30
N ASP A 142 9.30 2.30 0.03
CA ASP A 142 9.34 1.10 0.87
C ASP A 142 9.78 1.49 2.28
N PHE A 143 9.12 0.96 3.29
CA PHE A 143 9.46 1.25 4.69
C PHE A 143 9.11 0.08 5.61
N ILE A 144 9.82 -0.02 6.73
CA ILE A 144 9.63 -1.12 7.68
C ILE A 144 8.90 -0.61 8.89
N SER A 145 7.80 -1.28 9.24
CA SER A 145 7.19 -1.16 10.54
C SER A 145 7.00 -2.56 11.11
N LYS A 146 7.65 -2.80 12.26
CA LYS A 146 7.63 -4.08 12.99
C LYS A 146 8.06 -5.20 12.05
N ASP A 147 7.24 -6.20 11.75
CA ASP A 147 7.64 -7.39 10.97
C ASP A 147 7.34 -7.32 9.47
N LEU A 148 6.83 -6.16 9.01
CA LEU A 148 6.41 -5.98 7.63
C LEU A 148 7.23 -4.90 6.93
N ILE A 149 7.49 -5.14 5.65
CA ILE A 149 7.84 -4.12 4.67
C ILE A 149 6.53 -3.65 4.04
N TYR A 150 6.28 -2.35 4.10
CA TYR A 150 5.17 -1.69 3.44
C TYR A 150 5.68 -1.02 2.18
N ARG A 151 4.91 -1.07 1.09
CA ARG A 151 5.24 -0.46 -0.19
C ARG A 151 4.09 0.38 -0.69
N LEU A 152 4.40 1.62 -1.05
CA LEU A 152 3.56 2.45 -1.92
C LEU A 152 4.22 2.51 -3.29
N SER A 153 3.48 2.25 -4.37
CA SER A 153 3.98 2.36 -5.74
C SER A 153 3.17 3.38 -6.55
N TYR A 154 3.86 4.14 -7.41
CA TYR A 154 3.27 5.13 -8.30
C TYR A 154 3.86 4.99 -9.70
N ALA A 155 3.01 4.68 -10.68
CA ALA A 155 3.36 4.66 -12.09
C ALA A 155 3.24 6.08 -12.67
N SER A 156 4.36 6.72 -12.95
CA SER A 156 4.42 8.12 -13.38
C SER A 156 4.55 8.25 -14.90
N THR A 157 3.69 9.08 -15.48
CA THR A 157 3.76 9.49 -16.90
C THR A 157 4.72 10.67 -17.10
N SER A 158 5.00 11.45 -16.06
CA SER A 158 5.93 12.59 -16.10
C SER A 158 7.38 12.16 -15.94
N GLY A 159 7.63 11.13 -15.12
CA GLY A 159 8.98 10.72 -14.70
C GLY A 159 9.65 11.76 -13.79
N ASN A 160 8.87 12.58 -13.08
CA ASN A 160 9.39 13.63 -12.19
C ASN A 160 9.56 13.11 -10.75
N ASP A 161 10.81 13.12 -10.28
CA ASP A 161 11.15 12.59 -8.95
C ASP A 161 10.54 13.43 -7.81
N SER A 162 10.51 14.75 -7.93
CA SER A 162 9.96 15.65 -6.89
C SER A 162 8.45 15.49 -6.76
N GLU A 163 7.74 15.35 -7.88
CA GLU A 163 6.32 15.06 -7.92
C GLU A 163 6.03 13.70 -7.26
N ALA A 164 6.75 12.65 -7.66
CA ALA A 164 6.59 11.31 -7.11
C ALA A 164 6.88 11.26 -5.60
N LYS A 165 7.94 11.94 -5.14
CA LYS A 165 8.22 12.09 -3.70
C LYS A 165 7.07 12.78 -2.98
N THR A 166 6.54 13.89 -3.52
CA THR A 166 5.44 14.63 -2.91
C THR A 166 4.20 13.75 -2.75
N ILE A 167 3.84 12.98 -3.78
CA ILE A 167 2.70 12.06 -3.76
C ILE A 167 2.92 10.94 -2.74
N LEU A 168 4.01 10.19 -2.86
CA LEU A 168 4.24 9.00 -2.04
C LEU A 168 4.47 9.36 -0.56
N PHE A 169 5.21 10.44 -0.27
CA PHE A 169 5.38 10.90 1.10
C PHE A 169 4.09 11.50 1.68
N GLY A 170 3.28 12.19 0.88
CA GLY A 170 1.98 12.69 1.32
C GLY A 170 1.04 11.55 1.76
N ILE A 171 1.04 10.42 1.03
CA ILE A 171 0.29 9.22 1.42
C ILE A 171 0.92 8.57 2.66
N PHE A 172 2.25 8.47 2.70
CA PHE A 172 2.97 7.90 3.85
C PHE A 172 2.65 8.63 5.16
N ASP A 173 2.57 9.97 5.15
CA ASP A 173 2.32 10.78 6.35
C ASP A 173 0.92 10.52 6.96
N ASN A 174 0.01 9.92 6.18
CA ASN A 174 -1.33 9.52 6.60
C ASN A 174 -1.39 8.13 7.24
N PHE A 175 -0.28 7.39 7.32
CA PHE A 175 -0.22 6.15 8.08
C PHE A 175 -0.26 6.42 9.59
N ARG A 176 -0.98 5.54 10.29
CA ARG A 176 -0.95 5.42 11.75
C ARG A 176 -0.84 3.95 12.10
N PHE A 177 0.13 3.63 12.96
CA PHE A 177 0.34 2.29 13.49
C PHE A 177 -0.15 2.24 14.93
N TYR A 178 -0.73 1.10 15.30
CA TYR A 178 -1.28 0.85 16.63
C TYR A 178 -0.56 -0.36 17.24
N GLU A 179 -0.26 -0.27 18.53
CA GLU A 179 0.37 -1.36 19.27
C GLU A 179 -0.65 -2.43 19.71
N LYS A 180 -1.94 -2.12 19.59
CA LYS A 180 -3.08 -2.97 19.98
C LYS A 180 -4.12 -2.99 18.87
N SER A 181 -5.08 -3.90 18.99
CA SER A 181 -6.26 -3.94 18.13
C SER A 181 -6.95 -2.59 18.08
N ILE A 182 -7.42 -2.23 16.90
CA ILE A 182 -8.26 -1.06 16.69
C ILE A 182 -9.67 -1.38 17.19
N ASP A 183 -10.23 -0.53 18.05
CA ASP A 183 -11.66 -0.55 18.36
C ASP A 183 -12.44 0.04 17.17
N LEU A 184 -12.85 -0.85 16.26
CA LEU A 184 -13.49 -0.44 15.01
C LEU A 184 -14.87 0.21 15.23
N ASP A 185 -15.59 -0.18 16.28
CA ASP A 185 -16.89 0.43 16.62
C ASP A 185 -16.69 1.87 17.11
N LYS A 186 -15.71 2.11 17.98
CA LYS A 186 -15.33 3.46 18.41
C LYS A 186 -14.82 4.28 17.23
N LEU A 187 -13.99 3.69 16.38
CA LEU A 187 -13.45 4.34 15.19
C LEU A 187 -14.57 4.80 14.23
N GLN A 188 -15.49 3.89 13.88
CA GLN A 188 -16.61 4.20 13.00
C GLN A 188 -17.54 5.26 13.60
N LYS A 189 -17.83 5.19 14.90
CA LYS A 189 -18.64 6.22 15.59
C LYS A 189 -17.96 7.59 15.56
N ASN A 190 -16.64 7.65 15.75
CA ASN A 190 -15.89 8.91 15.72
C ASN A 190 -15.90 9.52 14.31
N ILE A 191 -15.70 8.70 13.27
CA ILE A 191 -15.76 9.12 11.87
C ILE A 191 -17.15 9.67 11.53
N LEU A 192 -18.22 8.97 11.90
CA LEU A 192 -19.61 9.42 11.66
C LEU A 192 -19.95 10.74 12.36
N LYS A 193 -19.32 11.00 13.52
CA LYS A 193 -19.51 12.24 14.29
C LYS A 193 -18.59 13.38 13.83
N GLY A 194 -17.73 13.16 12.83
CA GLY A 194 -16.73 14.14 12.39
C GLY A 194 -15.70 14.48 13.47
N GLN A 195 -15.50 13.59 14.43
CA GLN A 195 -14.53 13.77 15.51
C GLN A 195 -13.16 13.27 15.07
N ASN A 196 -12.08 13.83 15.63
CA ASN A 196 -10.73 13.29 15.45
C ASN A 196 -10.71 11.83 15.91
N PHE A 197 -10.63 10.91 14.94
CA PHE A 197 -10.70 9.47 15.14
C PHE A 197 -9.39 8.85 15.62
N TYR A 198 -8.39 9.69 15.94
CA TYR A 198 -7.04 9.30 16.37
C TYR A 198 -6.79 9.43 17.88
N HIS A 199 -7.80 9.82 18.68
CA HIS A 199 -7.64 9.84 20.14
C HIS A 199 -7.98 8.46 20.73
N GLU A 200 -6.92 7.76 21.17
CA GLU A 200 -7.00 6.58 22.03
C GLU A 200 -7.70 6.90 23.36
#